data_AF-A0A957HNM6-F1
#
_entry.id   AF-A0A957HNM6-F1
#
_cell.length_a   1.000
_cell.length_b   1.000
_cell.length_c   1.000
_cell.angle_alpha   90.00
_cell.angle_beta   90.00
_cell.angle_gamma   90.00
#
_symmetry.space_group_name_H-M   'P 1'
#
loop_
_entity.id
_entity.type
_entity.pdbx_description
1 polymer ?
#
loop_
_entity_poly.entity_id
_entity_poly.type
_entity_poly.pdbx_seq_one_letter_code
_entity_poly.pdbx_strand_id
1 'polypeptide(L)'
;MSKFEQICERYTNARKAFLEYEEVCRNFARDLIYGMIDYYEWPRDQEITYIPLGEEIGPNDRFYALAGAMRMDDQAFWHFGVELAVHERGGSHPLPFLMSFFIKKIGPHFIVKLGPNGREIKIHEERQRELQPFYDAVYVQIIEFFAKKYQDAITNQQKEIGFITLSPKVASGS
;
A
#
# COMPACT_ATOMS: atom_id res chain seq x y z
N MET A 1 -37.29 5.59 -25.44
CA MET A 1 -36.42 5.45 -24.26
C MET A 1 -37.00 6.25 -23.09
N SER A 2 -37.28 5.61 -21.97
CA SER A 2 -37.88 6.24 -20.78
C SER A 2 -36.85 7.06 -19.98
N LYS A 3 -37.31 7.90 -19.04
CA LYS A 3 -36.42 8.62 -18.11
C LYS A 3 -35.58 7.66 -17.27
N PHE A 4 -36.16 6.53 -16.86
CA PHE A 4 -35.45 5.50 -16.10
C PHE A 4 -34.36 4.83 -16.93
N GLU A 5 -34.65 4.46 -18.19
CA GLU A 5 -33.68 3.86 -19.10
C GLU A 5 -32.47 4.79 -19.35
N GLN A 6 -32.72 6.10 -19.49
CA GLN A 6 -31.64 7.09 -19.62
C GLN A 6 -30.75 7.13 -18.36
N ILE A 7 -31.33 7.02 -17.16
CA ILE A 7 -30.56 6.96 -15.91
C ILE A 7 -29.72 5.67 -15.86
N CYS A 8 -30.31 4.52 -16.21
CA CYS A 8 -29.60 3.24 -16.25
C CYS A 8 -28.43 3.24 -17.26
N GLU A 9 -28.62 3.85 -18.42
CA GLU A 9 -27.56 4.01 -19.42
C GLU A 9 -26.42 4.90 -18.90
N ARG A 10 -26.77 6.05 -18.29
CA ARG A 10 -25.77 6.96 -17.69
C ARG A 10 -25.00 6.28 -16.56
N TYR A 11 -25.68 5.52 -15.71
CA TYR A 11 -25.05 4.74 -14.66
C TYR A 11 -24.09 3.68 -15.21
N THR A 12 -24.50 2.93 -16.24
CA THR A 12 -23.64 1.92 -16.89
C THR A 12 -22.33 2.54 -17.39
N ASN A 13 -22.41 3.70 -18.05
CA ASN A 13 -21.24 4.43 -18.54
C ASN A 13 -20.35 4.93 -17.39
N ALA A 14 -20.96 5.47 -16.32
CA ALA A 14 -20.22 5.91 -15.14
C ALA A 14 -19.51 4.73 -14.44
N ARG A 15 -20.18 3.58 -14.32
CA ARG A 15 -19.60 2.36 -13.73
C ARG A 15 -18.42 1.85 -14.56
N LYS A 16 -18.53 1.87 -15.89
CA LYS A 16 -17.42 1.49 -16.78
C LYS A 16 -16.21 2.40 -16.59
N ALA A 17 -16.42 3.72 -16.60
CA ALA A 17 -15.34 4.69 -16.36
C ALA A 17 -14.68 4.53 -14.99
N PHE A 18 -15.47 4.17 -13.96
CA PHE A 18 -14.93 3.89 -12.63
C PHE A 18 -14.06 2.63 -12.61
N LEU A 19 -14.47 1.55 -13.28
CA LEU A 19 -13.66 0.33 -13.37
C LEU A 19 -12.34 0.56 -14.12
N GLU A 20 -12.36 1.38 -15.19
CA GLU A 20 -11.15 1.80 -15.90
C GLU A 20 -10.22 2.62 -14.98
N TYR A 21 -10.78 3.54 -14.19
CA TYR A 21 -10.01 4.32 -13.21
C TYR A 21 -9.38 3.43 -12.12
N GLU A 22 -10.13 2.47 -11.60
CA GLU A 22 -9.63 1.50 -10.62
C GLU A 22 -8.46 0.68 -11.21
N GLU A 23 -8.59 0.21 -12.44
CA GLU A 23 -7.53 -0.52 -13.13
C GLU A 23 -6.27 0.32 -13.32
N VAL A 24 -6.40 1.58 -13.71
CA VAL A 24 -5.27 2.52 -13.84
C VAL A 24 -4.55 2.71 -12.51
N CYS A 25 -5.29 2.92 -11.41
CA CYS A 25 -4.71 3.06 -10.08
C CYS A 25 -4.00 1.77 -9.63
N ARG A 26 -4.62 0.61 -9.86
CA ARG A 26 -4.05 -0.69 -9.52
C ARG A 26 -2.77 -0.99 -10.29
N ASN A 27 -2.73 -0.70 -11.58
CA ASN A 27 -1.52 -0.85 -12.40
C ASN A 27 -0.40 0.05 -11.88
N PHE A 28 -0.71 1.31 -11.58
CA PHE A 28 0.27 2.22 -10.98
C PHE A 28 0.78 1.73 -9.62
N ALA A 29 -0.09 1.26 -8.72
CA ALA A 29 0.34 0.73 -7.43
C ALA A 29 1.24 -0.50 -7.59
N ARG A 30 0.91 -1.42 -8.50
CA ARG A 30 1.78 -2.58 -8.79
C ARG A 30 3.16 -2.12 -9.25
N ASP A 31 3.21 -1.22 -10.22
CA ASP A 31 4.47 -0.74 -10.81
C ASP A 31 5.28 0.07 -9.78
N LEU A 32 4.61 0.84 -8.92
CA LEU A 32 5.21 1.55 -7.79
C LEU A 32 5.90 0.58 -6.82
N ILE A 33 5.20 -0.49 -6.39
CA ILE A 33 5.74 -1.47 -5.45
C ILE A 33 6.85 -2.30 -6.09
N TYR A 34 6.69 -2.77 -7.32
CA TYR A 34 7.74 -3.55 -8.00
C TYR A 34 9.00 -2.72 -8.22
N GLY A 35 8.86 -1.47 -8.69
CA GLY A 35 10.01 -0.58 -8.83
C GLY A 35 10.69 -0.29 -7.48
N MET A 36 9.94 -0.20 -6.38
CA MET A 36 10.49 -0.03 -5.03
C MET A 36 11.30 -1.26 -4.58
N ILE A 37 10.74 -2.45 -4.78
CA ILE A 37 11.38 -3.73 -4.44
C ILE A 37 12.68 -3.93 -5.23
N ASP A 38 12.63 -3.66 -6.55
CA ASP A 38 13.80 -3.72 -7.41
C ASP A 38 14.85 -2.68 -7.01
N TYR A 39 14.43 -1.44 -6.69
CA TYR A 39 15.34 -0.36 -6.29
C TYR A 39 16.05 -0.64 -4.95
N TYR A 40 15.36 -1.29 -4.00
CA TYR A 40 15.97 -1.69 -2.72
C TYR A 40 16.77 -2.99 -2.82
N GLU A 41 16.82 -3.62 -3.99
CA GLU A 41 17.43 -4.93 -4.20
C GLU A 41 16.87 -5.97 -3.20
N TRP A 42 15.56 -5.91 -2.94
CA TRP A 42 14.93 -6.78 -1.95
C TRP A 42 15.10 -8.25 -2.36
N PRO A 43 15.37 -9.17 -1.41
CA PRO A 43 15.57 -10.57 -1.75
C PRO A 43 14.38 -11.17 -2.50
N ARG A 44 14.64 -11.75 -3.69
CA ARG A 44 13.60 -12.26 -4.60
C ARG A 44 12.95 -13.56 -4.14
N ASP A 45 13.58 -14.25 -3.20
CA ASP A 45 13.08 -15.44 -2.54
C ASP A 45 12.08 -15.11 -1.42
N GLN A 46 11.93 -13.84 -1.05
CA GLN A 46 10.89 -13.39 -0.14
C GLN A 46 9.61 -13.03 -0.87
N GLU A 47 8.49 -13.51 -0.35
CA GLU A 47 7.17 -13.18 -0.88
C GLU A 47 6.75 -11.75 -0.47
N ILE A 48 6.22 -11.00 -1.44
CA ILE A 48 5.55 -9.73 -1.19
C ILE A 48 4.09 -10.04 -0.87
N THR A 49 3.64 -9.70 0.34
CA THR A 49 2.25 -9.90 0.75
C THR A 49 1.50 -8.57 0.78
N TYR A 50 0.31 -8.53 0.19
CA TYR A 50 -0.57 -7.37 0.21
C TYR A 50 -1.68 -7.55 1.25
N ILE A 51 -1.94 -6.51 2.04
CA ILE A 51 -2.88 -6.53 3.16
C ILE A 51 -3.93 -5.43 2.99
N PRO A 52 -5.24 -5.70 3.09
CA PRO A 52 -6.24 -4.64 3.15
C PRO A 52 -6.11 -3.85 4.47
N LEU A 53 -6.13 -2.52 4.37
CA LEU A 53 -6.05 -1.65 5.55
C LEU A 53 -7.45 -1.27 6.03
N GLY A 54 -7.67 -1.21 7.34
CA GLY A 54 -8.91 -0.71 7.95
C GLY A 54 -9.95 -1.77 8.32
N GLU A 55 -9.72 -3.04 7.99
CA GLU A 55 -10.49 -4.17 8.50
C GLU A 55 -9.67 -4.90 9.58
N GLU A 56 -10.32 -5.60 10.51
CA GLU A 56 -9.61 -6.53 11.40
C GLU A 56 -8.90 -7.56 10.52
N ILE A 57 -7.57 -7.51 10.45
CA ILE A 57 -6.77 -8.43 9.65
C ILE A 57 -6.87 -9.80 10.33
N GLY A 58 -7.72 -10.67 9.79
CA GLY A 58 -7.75 -12.08 10.14
C GLY A 58 -6.48 -12.77 9.64
N PRO A 59 -6.09 -13.91 10.24
CA PRO A 59 -4.91 -14.68 9.82
C PRO A 59 -4.90 -15.08 8.33
N ASN A 60 -6.09 -15.09 7.70
CA ASN A 60 -6.31 -15.48 6.31
C ASN A 60 -6.42 -14.29 5.34
N ASP A 61 -6.38 -13.04 5.82
CA ASP A 61 -6.56 -11.84 4.98
C ASP A 61 -5.26 -11.37 4.32
N ARG A 62 -4.41 -12.34 3.96
CA ARG A 62 -3.15 -12.14 3.23
C ARG A 62 -3.40 -12.39 1.76
N PHE A 63 -3.22 -11.36 0.94
CA PHE A 63 -3.43 -11.45 -0.49
C PHE A 63 -2.10 -11.41 -1.22
N TYR A 64 -1.87 -12.40 -2.09
CA TYR A 64 -0.73 -12.38 -3.02
C TYR A 64 -1.00 -11.53 -4.26
N ALA A 65 -2.22 -10.98 -4.38
CA ALA A 65 -2.62 -10.10 -5.46
C ALA A 65 -3.11 -8.76 -4.91
N LEU A 66 -2.51 -7.68 -5.39
CA LEU A 66 -2.85 -6.30 -5.05
C LEU A 66 -4.35 -5.99 -5.25
N ALA A 67 -4.98 -6.59 -6.27
CA ALA A 67 -6.41 -6.45 -6.55
C ALA A 67 -7.31 -6.85 -5.36
N GLY A 68 -6.88 -7.85 -4.57
CA GLY A 68 -7.63 -8.30 -3.40
C GLY A 68 -7.46 -7.38 -2.18
N ALA A 69 -6.34 -6.67 -2.09
CA ALA A 69 -5.98 -5.85 -0.95
C ALA A 69 -6.38 -4.37 -1.07
N MET A 70 -6.49 -3.83 -2.30
CA MET A 70 -6.84 -2.42 -2.49
C MET A 70 -8.29 -2.14 -2.08
N ARG A 71 -8.48 -1.08 -1.29
CA ARG A 71 -9.78 -0.56 -0.85
C ARG A 71 -9.80 0.95 -1.04
N MET A 72 -10.96 1.54 -1.33
CA MET A 72 -11.09 2.99 -1.47
C MET A 72 -11.71 3.58 -0.20
N ASP A 73 -11.09 4.62 0.35
CA ASP A 73 -11.62 5.37 1.50
C ASP A 73 -12.64 6.44 1.09
N ASP A 74 -13.18 7.12 2.10
CA ASP A 74 -14.13 8.24 1.95
C ASP A 74 -13.49 9.48 1.29
N GLN A 75 -12.16 9.59 1.30
CA GLN A 75 -11.38 10.63 0.62
C GLN A 75 -10.98 10.24 -0.82
N ALA A 76 -11.54 9.14 -1.34
CA ALA A 76 -11.28 8.59 -2.66
C ALA A 76 -9.81 8.17 -2.91
N PHE A 77 -9.08 7.84 -1.85
CA PHE A 77 -7.79 7.16 -1.96
C PHE A 77 -7.98 5.66 -1.95
N TRP A 78 -7.33 4.99 -2.90
CA TRP A 78 -7.08 3.56 -2.82
C TRP A 78 -5.95 3.30 -1.83
N HIS A 79 -6.22 2.54 -0.77
CA HIS A 79 -5.25 2.19 0.24
C HIS A 79 -5.02 0.68 0.32
N PHE A 80 -3.77 0.31 0.62
CA PHE A 80 -3.32 -1.06 0.75
C PHE A 80 -2.03 -1.12 1.56
N GLY A 81 -1.82 -2.24 2.22
CA GLY A 81 -0.61 -2.57 2.96
C GLY A 81 0.32 -3.45 2.12
N VAL A 82 1.63 -3.26 2.30
CA VAL A 82 2.68 -4.12 1.78
C VAL A 82 3.47 -4.66 2.95
N GLU A 83 3.37 -5.97 3.19
CA GLU A 83 4.15 -6.67 4.21
C GLU A 83 5.45 -7.20 3.57
N LEU A 84 6.57 -6.83 4.18
CA LEU A 84 7.92 -7.32 3.85
C LEU A 84 8.60 -7.83 5.13
N ALA A 85 9.71 -8.55 4.99
CA ALA A 85 10.43 -9.12 6.13
C ALA A 85 11.92 -8.76 6.14
N VAL A 86 12.41 -8.24 7.28
CA VAL A 86 13.85 -8.05 7.50
C VAL A 86 14.42 -9.20 8.34
N HIS A 87 15.72 -9.43 8.23
CA HIS A 87 16.42 -10.45 8.99
C HIS A 87 17.56 -9.83 9.79
N GLU A 88 17.78 -10.33 10.99
CA GLU A 88 19.04 -10.11 11.68
C GLU A 88 20.17 -10.84 10.93
N ARG A 89 21.36 -10.25 10.91
CA ARG A 89 22.50 -10.88 10.25
C ARG A 89 22.86 -12.19 10.96
N GLY A 90 22.65 -13.31 10.27
CA GLY A 90 22.84 -14.65 10.83
C GLY A 90 21.67 -15.16 11.69
N GLY A 91 20.55 -14.42 11.74
CA GLY A 91 19.34 -14.83 12.43
C GLY A 91 18.47 -15.77 11.61
N SER A 92 17.69 -16.61 12.29
CA SER A 92 16.78 -17.60 11.69
C SER A 92 15.33 -17.14 11.60
N HIS A 93 14.99 -15.96 12.14
CA HIS A 93 13.61 -15.50 12.23
C HIS A 93 13.42 -14.16 11.51
N PRO A 94 12.67 -14.13 10.38
CA PRO A 94 12.26 -12.89 9.76
C PRO A 94 11.39 -12.06 10.71
N LEU A 95 11.59 -10.75 10.68
CA LEU A 95 10.70 -9.77 11.31
C LEU A 95 9.82 -9.14 10.22
N PRO A 96 8.52 -9.50 10.14
CA PRO A 96 7.59 -8.88 9.21
C PRO A 96 7.22 -7.47 9.68
N PHE A 97 7.16 -6.54 8.73
CA PHE A 97 6.67 -5.18 8.92
C PHE A 97 5.76 -4.77 7.76
N LEU A 98 4.76 -3.94 8.07
CA LEU A 98 3.73 -3.50 7.16
C LEU A 98 3.94 -2.03 6.81
N MET A 99 3.95 -1.73 5.51
CA MET A 99 3.94 -0.38 4.97
C MET A 99 2.57 -0.03 4.41
N SER A 100 2.00 1.11 4.81
CA SER A 100 0.67 1.55 4.38
C SER A 100 0.73 2.58 3.27
N PHE A 101 0.23 2.25 2.08
CA PHE A 101 0.20 3.16 0.93
C PHE A 101 -1.23 3.63 0.64
N PHE A 102 -1.34 4.90 0.23
CA PHE A 102 -2.60 5.50 -0.24
C PHE A 102 -2.34 6.16 -1.59
N ILE A 103 -3.13 5.84 -2.61
CA ILE A 103 -2.97 6.37 -3.96
C ILE A 103 -4.30 6.85 -4.55
N LYS A 104 -4.27 7.88 -5.39
CA LYS A 104 -5.38 8.25 -6.27
C LYS A 104 -4.87 8.93 -7.53
N LYS A 105 -5.67 8.98 -8.59
CA LYS A 105 -5.32 9.72 -9.81
C LYS A 105 -6.19 10.96 -9.95
N ILE A 106 -5.55 12.10 -10.21
CA ILE A 106 -6.20 13.40 -10.47
C ILE A 106 -5.60 14.00 -11.74
N GLY A 107 -6.40 14.07 -12.81
CA GLY A 107 -5.92 14.51 -14.13
C GLY A 107 -4.71 13.66 -14.57
N PRO A 108 -3.59 14.28 -15.00
CA PRO A 108 -2.40 13.54 -15.44
C PRO A 108 -1.45 13.16 -14.29
N HIS A 109 -1.93 13.18 -13.04
CA HIS A 109 -1.08 12.92 -11.87
C HIS A 109 -1.64 11.82 -10.98
N PHE A 110 -0.73 11.04 -10.41
CA PHE A 110 -0.96 10.20 -9.25
C PHE A 110 -0.58 10.96 -8.00
N ILE A 111 -1.40 10.83 -6.96
CA ILE A 111 -1.16 11.35 -5.62
C ILE A 111 -0.91 10.16 -4.72
N VAL A 112 0.21 10.16 -3.98
CA VAL A 112 0.61 9.08 -3.09
C VAL A 112 0.82 9.61 -1.68
N LYS A 113 0.32 8.91 -0.65
CA LYS A 113 0.62 9.16 0.77
C LYS A 113 1.23 7.92 1.41
N LEU A 114 2.14 8.16 2.36
CA LEU A 114 2.76 7.14 3.20
C LEU A 114 2.06 7.15 4.56
N GLY A 115 1.13 6.22 4.76
CA GLY A 115 0.21 6.21 5.90
C GLY A 115 -0.96 7.21 5.77
N PRO A 116 -1.97 7.11 6.66
CA PRO A 116 -3.21 7.89 6.56
C PRO A 116 -2.98 9.40 6.68
N ASN A 117 -2.05 9.80 7.57
CA ASN A 117 -1.66 11.20 7.83
C ASN A 117 -0.40 11.62 7.05
N GLY A 118 0.04 10.80 6.09
CA GLY A 118 1.22 11.08 5.28
C GLY A 118 1.02 12.30 4.37
N ARG A 119 2.11 13.00 4.08
CA ARG A 119 2.11 14.09 3.09
C ARG A 119 1.77 13.54 1.70
N GLU A 120 0.93 14.26 0.96
CA GLU A 120 0.64 13.97 -0.44
C GLU A 120 1.85 14.29 -1.33
N ILE A 121 2.29 13.28 -2.09
CA ILE A 121 3.34 13.36 -3.09
C ILE A 121 2.68 13.24 -4.46
N LYS A 122 2.94 14.21 -5.33
CA LYS A 122 2.33 14.29 -6.67
C LYS A 122 3.32 13.80 -7.72
N ILE A 123 2.92 12.81 -8.50
CA ILE A 123 3.72 12.14 -9.52
C ILE A 123 3.00 12.28 -10.86
N HIS A 124 3.65 12.86 -11.86
CA HIS A 124 3.09 12.94 -13.20
C HIS A 124 3.10 11.56 -13.87
N GLU A 125 2.06 11.20 -14.62
CA GLU A 125 1.92 9.88 -15.24
C GLU A 125 3.05 9.54 -16.22
N GLU A 126 3.58 10.53 -16.93
CA GLU A 126 4.74 10.35 -17.82
C GLU A 126 6.06 10.13 -17.06
N ARG A 127 6.13 10.54 -15.79
CA ARG A 127 7.30 10.40 -14.92
C ARG A 127 7.21 9.19 -13.99
N GLN A 128 6.29 8.27 -14.23
CA GLN A 128 6.19 7.02 -13.47
C GLN A 128 7.47 6.17 -13.49
N ARG A 129 8.38 6.42 -14.44
CA ARG A 129 9.69 5.74 -14.49
C ARG A 129 10.76 6.43 -13.65
N GLU A 130 10.50 7.62 -13.13
CA GLU A 130 11.42 8.45 -12.34
C GLU A 130 11.05 8.43 -10.85
N LEU A 131 10.70 7.27 -10.31
CA LEU A 131 10.22 7.13 -8.93
C LEU A 131 11.33 7.06 -7.88
N GLN A 132 12.60 7.10 -8.28
CA GLN A 132 13.75 7.01 -7.36
C GLN A 132 13.65 7.98 -6.17
N PRO A 133 13.33 9.29 -6.34
CA PRO A 133 13.22 10.19 -5.19
C PRO A 133 12.10 9.81 -4.22
N PHE A 134 11.03 9.17 -4.72
CA PHE A 134 9.97 8.64 -3.87
C PHE A 134 10.45 7.40 -3.10
N TYR A 135 11.19 6.52 -3.76
CA TYR A 135 11.80 5.35 -3.10
C TYR A 135 12.80 5.75 -2.03
N ASP A 136 13.66 6.74 -2.28
CA ASP A 136 14.58 7.27 -1.26
C ASP A 136 13.82 7.79 -0.03
N ALA A 137 12.69 8.48 -0.24
CA ALA A 137 11.86 8.97 0.85
C ALA A 137 11.22 7.83 1.68
N VAL A 138 10.75 6.77 1.02
CA VAL A 138 10.22 5.58 1.69
C VAL A 138 11.34 4.85 2.45
N TYR A 139 12.51 4.68 1.85
CA TYR A 139 13.67 4.06 2.48
C TYR A 139 14.09 4.78 3.77
N VAL A 140 14.15 6.12 3.74
CA VAL A 140 14.43 6.92 4.94
C VAL A 140 13.43 6.62 6.05
N GLN A 141 12.13 6.53 5.75
CA GLN A 141 11.12 6.20 6.76
C GLN A 141 11.31 4.79 7.35
N ILE A 142 11.72 3.81 6.54
CA ILE A 142 12.04 2.44 6.99
C ILE A 142 13.21 2.46 7.97
N ILE A 143 14.31 3.12 7.59
CA ILE A 143 15.50 3.24 8.46
C ILE A 143 15.16 3.96 9.77
N GLU A 144 14.41 5.07 9.68
CA GLU A 144 14.00 5.81 10.88
C GLU A 144 13.09 5.00 11.80
N PHE A 145 12.19 4.17 11.24
CA PHE A 145 11.35 3.27 12.02
C PHE A 145 12.20 2.31 12.85
N PHE A 146 13.13 1.58 12.20
CA PHE A 146 13.98 0.61 12.90
C PHE A 146 14.95 1.27 13.89
N ALA A 147 15.44 2.48 13.58
CA ALA A 147 16.38 3.19 14.45
C ALA A 147 15.71 3.83 15.68
N LYS A 148 14.47 4.32 15.56
CA LYS A 148 13.86 5.19 16.58
C LYS A 148 12.54 4.69 17.15
N LYS A 149 11.77 3.90 16.40
CA LYS A 149 10.37 3.56 16.72
C LYS A 149 10.13 2.07 16.98
N TYR A 150 11.09 1.21 16.65
CA TYR A 150 10.95 -0.24 16.78
C TYR A 150 10.66 -0.68 18.23
N GLN A 151 11.40 -0.13 19.20
CA GLN A 151 11.20 -0.46 20.62
C GLN A 151 9.80 -0.04 21.10
N ASP A 152 9.32 1.12 20.69
CA ASP A 152 7.97 1.58 21.04
C ASP A 152 6.90 0.71 20.37
N ALA A 153 7.14 0.26 19.13
CA ALA A 153 6.24 -0.62 18.38
C ALA A 153 6.10 -1.99 19.07
N ILE A 154 7.22 -2.62 19.46
CA ILE A 154 7.18 -3.95 20.09
C ILE A 154 6.64 -3.91 21.52
N THR A 155 6.72 -2.77 22.19
CA THR A 155 6.19 -2.56 23.56
C THR A 155 4.77 -2.00 23.58
N ASN A 156 4.10 -1.89 22.41
CA ASN A 156 2.75 -1.32 22.25
C ASN A 156 2.61 0.10 22.82
N GLN A 157 3.67 0.91 22.75
CA GLN A 157 3.65 2.31 23.20
C GLN A 157 3.34 3.29 22.06
N GLN A 158 3.13 2.80 20.83
CA GLN A 158 2.71 3.62 19.70
C GLN A 158 1.27 4.09 19.87
N LYS A 159 1.10 5.42 19.92
CA LYS A 159 -0.21 6.07 20.07
C LYS A 159 -0.97 6.22 18.75
N GLU A 160 -0.26 6.21 17.61
CA GLU A 160 -0.85 6.41 16.29
C GLU A 160 -0.28 5.42 15.27
N ILE A 161 -1.15 4.91 14.40
CA ILE A 161 -0.75 4.06 13.25
C ILE A 161 -0.10 4.97 12.21
N GLY A 162 1.23 4.83 12.07
CA GLY A 162 2.02 5.55 11.09
C GLY A 162 2.09 4.85 9.73
N PHE A 163 3.05 5.27 8.90
CA PHE A 163 3.36 4.60 7.63
C PHE A 163 3.81 3.15 7.82
N ILE A 164 4.60 2.87 8.86
CA ILE A 164 5.17 1.55 9.16
C ILE A 164 4.66 1.05 10.50
N THR A 165 4.20 -0.20 10.53
CA THR A 165 3.85 -0.94 11.75
C THR A 165 4.49 -2.32 11.73
N LEU A 166 4.63 -2.94 12.91
CA LEU A 166 4.93 -4.37 12.95
C LEU A 166 3.67 -5.15 12.54
N SER A 167 3.85 -6.21 11.77
CA SER A 167 2.72 -7.07 11.42
C SER A 167 2.19 -7.77 12.67
N PRO A 168 0.86 -7.95 12.82
CA PRO A 168 0.30 -8.71 13.92
C PRO A 168 0.95 -10.10 13.96
N LYS A 169 1.39 -10.54 15.14
CA LYS A 169 1.78 -11.94 15.31
C LYS A 169 0.54 -12.78 15.03
N VAL A 170 0.61 -13.65 14.02
CA VAL A 170 -0.34 -14.75 13.90
C VAL A 170 -0.29 -15.48 15.24
N ALA A 171 -1.40 -15.50 15.97
CA ALA A 171 -1.50 -16.36 17.13
C ALA A 171 -1.29 -17.77 16.61
N SER A 172 -0.06 -18.28 16.78
CA SER A 172 0.24 -19.68 16.55
C SER A 172 -0.65 -20.43 17.52
N GLY A 173 -1.73 -21.02 17.01
CA GLY A 173 -2.56 -21.95 17.76
C GLY A 173 -1.64 -23.07 18.22
N SER A 174 -1.28 -23.01 19.50
CA SER A 174 -0.73 -24.11 20.27
C SER A 174 -1.80 -25.16 20.53
#